data_AF-A0A1M6CPX1-F1
#
_entry.id   AF-A0A1M6CPX1-F1
#
_cell.length_a   1.000
_cell.length_b   1.000
_cell.length_c   1.000
_cell.angle_alpha   90.00
_cell.angle_beta   90.00
_cell.angle_gamma   90.00
#
_symmetry.space_group_name_H-M   'P 1'
#
loop_
_entity.id
_entity.type
_entity.pdbx_description
1 polymer ?
#
loop_
_entity_poly.entity_id
_entity_poly.type
_entity_poly.pdbx_seq_one_letter_code
_entity_poly.pdbx_strand_id
1 'polypeptide(L)'
;MSVLETTTTTPPTPAEKRAARLRESMPQTAKVLVAYWEENFDTLWGSPDVAATLVELGTDAAEMFDLSSKYVTFLAGFMGGTPLQPELDRLLAKVAALPAYTIHPDGTVTLDPEV
;
A
#
# COMPACT_ATOMS: atom_id res chain seq x y z
N MET A 1 59.41 5.14 4.10
CA MET A 1 58.44 5.89 4.94
C MET A 1 57.06 5.32 4.68
N SER A 2 56.35 4.98 5.75
CA SER A 2 55.04 4.32 5.76
C SER A 2 53.92 5.35 5.78
N VAL A 3 52.86 5.20 4.97
CA VAL A 3 51.54 5.80 5.20
C VAL A 3 50.45 4.96 4.51
N LEU A 4 50.22 3.74 4.99
CA LEU A 4 48.90 3.12 4.84
C LEU A 4 48.16 3.40 6.15
N GLU A 5 47.46 4.53 6.20
CA GLU A 5 46.48 4.78 7.25
C GLU A 5 45.34 3.80 7.06
N THR A 6 45.45 2.66 7.72
CA THR A 6 44.34 1.76 7.95
C THR A 6 43.37 2.53 8.84
N THR A 7 42.37 3.17 8.25
CA THR A 7 41.22 3.69 9.01
C THR A 7 40.59 2.52 9.73
N THR A 8 40.91 2.37 11.01
CA THR A 8 40.27 1.42 11.92
C THR A 8 38.86 1.90 12.16
N THR A 9 37.94 1.57 11.26
CA THR A 9 36.51 1.73 11.49
C THR A 9 36.15 0.83 12.66
N THR A 10 35.91 1.41 13.83
CA THR A 10 35.47 0.66 15.01
C THR A 10 34.23 -0.15 14.64
N PRO A 11 34.21 -1.47 14.88
CA PRO A 11 33.04 -2.28 14.54
C PRO A 11 31.84 -1.82 15.36
N PRO A 12 30.63 -1.77 14.75
CA PRO A 12 29.46 -1.25 15.43
C PRO A 12 29.08 -2.11 16.64
N THR A 13 28.74 -1.42 17.72
CA THR A 13 28.21 -2.00 18.96
C THR A 13 26.90 -2.74 18.71
N PRO A 14 26.48 -3.65 19.61
CA PRO A 14 25.17 -4.30 19.52
C PRO A 14 24.00 -3.31 19.47
N ALA A 15 24.10 -2.19 20.18
CA ALA A 15 23.07 -1.14 20.19
C ALA A 15 22.98 -0.43 18.83
N GLU A 16 24.11 -0.10 18.21
CA GLU A 16 24.15 0.52 16.89
C GLU A 16 23.57 -0.39 15.81
N LYS A 17 23.91 -1.69 15.85
CA LYS A 17 23.32 -2.69 14.95
C LYS A 17 21.80 -2.78 15.11
N ARG A 18 21.30 -2.76 16.34
CA ARG A 18 19.86 -2.80 16.63
C ARG A 18 19.15 -1.53 16.14
N ALA A 19 19.75 -0.35 16.37
CA ALA A 19 19.22 0.91 15.89
C ALA A 19 19.17 0.98 14.35
N ALA A 20 20.23 0.54 13.66
CA ALA A 20 20.26 0.45 12.20
C ALA A 20 19.13 -0.44 11.67
N ARG A 21 18.95 -1.64 12.26
CA ARG A 21 17.87 -2.54 11.90
C ARG A 21 16.48 -1.90 12.07
N LEU A 22 16.25 -1.14 13.15
CA LEU A 22 14.97 -0.45 13.37
C LEU A 22 14.72 0.66 12.33
N ARG A 23 15.77 1.43 11.98
CA ARG A 23 15.66 2.46 10.93
C ARG A 23 15.32 1.86 9.57
N GLU A 24 15.78 0.65 9.29
CA GLU A 24 15.44 -0.08 8.07
C GLU A 24 14.06 -0.74 8.14
N SER A 25 13.72 -1.38 9.28
CA SER A 25 12.51 -2.18 9.39
C SER A 25 11.23 -1.36 9.47
N MET A 26 11.28 -0.20 10.13
CA MET A 26 10.07 0.62 10.35
C MET A 26 9.48 1.16 9.03
N PRO A 27 10.25 1.77 8.11
CA PRO A 27 9.74 2.13 6.79
C PRO A 27 9.30 0.90 5.98
N GLN A 28 9.99 -0.23 6.14
CA GLN A 28 9.65 -1.45 5.42
C GLN A 28 8.25 -1.99 5.80
N THR A 29 7.82 -1.84 7.05
CA THR A 29 6.47 -2.23 7.46
C THR A 29 5.40 -1.49 6.65
N ALA A 30 5.55 -0.18 6.46
CA ALA A 30 4.62 0.60 5.65
C ALA A 30 4.61 0.14 4.18
N LYS A 31 5.79 -0.16 3.62
CA LYS A 31 5.91 -0.68 2.25
C LYS A 31 5.23 -2.03 2.07
N VAL A 32 5.31 -2.91 3.06
CA VAL A 32 4.61 -4.21 3.05
C VAL A 32 3.10 -4.01 3.07
N LEU A 33 2.59 -3.09 3.89
CA LEU A 33 1.15 -2.79 3.92
C LEU A 33 0.64 -2.23 2.59
N VAL A 34 1.40 -1.31 1.98
CA VAL A 34 1.07 -0.78 0.64
C VAL A 34 1.08 -1.90 -0.39
N ALA A 35 2.14 -2.71 -0.43
CA ALA A 35 2.25 -3.81 -1.41
C ALA A 35 1.11 -4.83 -1.27
N TYR A 36 0.74 -5.17 -0.03
CA TYR A 36 -0.38 -6.09 0.21
C TYR A 36 -1.71 -5.49 -0.21
N TRP A 37 -1.95 -4.21 0.07
CA TRP A 37 -3.14 -3.52 -0.42
C TRP A 37 -3.16 -3.47 -1.96
N GLU A 38 -2.03 -3.15 -2.60
CA GLU A 38 -1.89 -3.12 -4.06
C GLU A 38 -2.15 -4.49 -4.70
N GLU A 39 -1.69 -5.58 -4.09
CA GLU A 39 -1.96 -6.94 -4.57
C GLU A 39 -3.46 -7.28 -4.55
N ASN A 40 -4.16 -6.94 -3.48
CA ASN A 40 -5.60 -7.15 -3.38
C ASN A 40 -6.38 -6.26 -4.36
N PHE A 41 -5.95 -5.00 -4.50
CA PHE A 41 -6.49 -4.09 -5.50
C PHE A 41 -6.31 -4.66 -6.91
N ASP A 42 -5.11 -5.08 -7.26
CA ASP A 42 -4.79 -5.62 -8.59
C ASP A 42 -5.45 -6.98 -8.83
N THR A 43 -5.78 -7.74 -7.79
CA THR A 43 -6.56 -8.98 -7.90
C THR A 43 -7.98 -8.71 -8.42
N LEU A 44 -8.65 -7.69 -7.88
CA LEU A 44 -9.98 -7.31 -8.35
C LEU A 44 -9.91 -6.57 -9.69
N TRP A 45 -9.09 -5.52 -9.76
CA TRP A 45 -9.10 -4.57 -10.88
C TRP A 45 -8.24 -5.01 -12.07
N GLY A 46 -7.35 -5.98 -11.87
CA GLY A 46 -6.64 -6.67 -12.95
C GLY A 46 -7.44 -7.83 -13.56
N SER A 47 -8.64 -8.13 -13.04
CA SER A 47 -9.50 -9.16 -13.60
C SER A 47 -9.98 -8.76 -15.01
N PRO A 48 -9.98 -9.70 -15.98
CA PRO A 48 -10.55 -9.45 -17.31
C PRO A 48 -12.06 -9.21 -17.27
N ASP A 49 -12.73 -9.66 -16.21
CA ASP A 49 -14.16 -9.44 -15.97
C ASP A 49 -14.40 -9.05 -14.50
N VAL A 50 -14.13 -7.77 -14.22
CA VAL A 50 -14.36 -7.16 -12.91
C VAL A 50 -15.84 -7.26 -12.53
N ALA A 51 -16.75 -7.06 -13.48
CA ALA A 51 -18.18 -7.10 -13.21
C ALA A 51 -18.64 -8.49 -12.73
N ALA A 52 -18.19 -9.58 -13.38
CA ALA A 52 -18.45 -10.94 -12.90
C ALA A 52 -17.84 -11.18 -11.51
N THR A 53 -16.66 -10.64 -11.25
CA THR A 53 -16.01 -10.76 -9.93
C THR A 53 -16.84 -10.07 -8.84
N LEU A 54 -17.38 -8.88 -9.11
CA LEU A 54 -18.27 -8.16 -8.20
C LEU A 54 -19.59 -8.90 -7.96
N VAL A 55 -20.12 -9.57 -9.00
CA VAL A 55 -21.31 -10.43 -8.86
C VAL A 55 -21.05 -11.59 -7.90
N GLU A 56 -19.88 -12.25 -8.00
CA GLU A 56 -19.50 -13.34 -7.10
C GLU A 56 -19.24 -12.88 -5.66
N LEU A 57 -18.71 -11.66 -5.47
CA LEU A 57 -18.59 -11.04 -4.15
C LEU A 57 -19.96 -10.75 -3.51
N GLY A 58 -20.97 -10.49 -4.32
CA GLY A 58 -22.33 -10.26 -3.86
C GLY A 58 -22.42 -9.12 -2.84
N THR A 59 -23.10 -9.39 -1.72
CA THR A 59 -23.35 -8.39 -0.66
C THR A 59 -22.11 -8.05 0.17
N ASP A 60 -21.06 -8.86 0.12
CA ASP A 60 -19.82 -8.63 0.86
C ASP A 60 -18.96 -7.54 0.19
N ALA A 61 -19.28 -7.19 -1.07
CA ALA A 61 -18.54 -6.19 -1.84
C ALA A 61 -18.54 -4.81 -1.17
N ALA A 62 -19.66 -4.36 -0.60
CA ALA A 62 -19.73 -3.07 0.07
C ALA A 62 -18.76 -2.95 1.26
N GLU A 63 -18.70 -3.98 2.12
CA GLU A 63 -17.80 -3.99 3.27
C GLU A 63 -16.34 -4.04 2.82
N MET A 64 -16.03 -4.82 1.79
CA MET A 64 -14.69 -4.87 1.20
C MET A 64 -14.25 -3.49 0.68
N PHE A 65 -15.11 -2.77 -0.06
CA PHE A 65 -14.81 -1.44 -0.61
C PHE A 65 -14.63 -0.41 0.51
N ASP A 66 -15.49 -0.42 1.52
CA ASP A 66 -15.36 0.43 2.71
C ASP A 66 -14.04 0.16 3.45
N LEU A 67 -13.69 -1.11 3.68
CA LEU A 67 -12.43 -1.48 4.32
C LEU A 67 -11.21 -1.03 3.50
N SER A 68 -11.25 -1.21 2.18
CA SER A 68 -10.19 -0.75 1.28
C SER A 68 -10.01 0.78 1.37
N SER A 69 -11.11 1.55 1.40
CA SER A 69 -11.05 3.01 1.53
C SER A 69 -10.46 3.46 2.88
N LYS A 70 -10.76 2.74 3.96
CA LYS A 70 -10.19 2.97 5.28
C LYS A 70 -8.70 2.69 5.32
N TYR A 71 -8.23 1.63 4.65
CA TYR A 71 -6.80 1.34 4.50
C TYR A 71 -6.07 2.47 3.76
N VAL A 72 -6.61 2.93 2.64
CA VAL A 72 -6.06 4.07 1.88
C VAL A 72 -5.93 5.31 2.75
N THR A 73 -7.00 5.65 3.49
CA THR A 73 -7.02 6.80 4.40
C THR A 73 -5.99 6.67 5.51
N PHE A 74 -5.89 5.48 6.12
CA PHE A 74 -4.90 5.18 7.14
C PHE A 74 -3.46 5.35 6.63
N LEU A 75 -3.16 4.76 5.47
CA LEU A 75 -1.83 4.86 4.85
C LEU A 75 -1.48 6.30 4.48
N ALA A 76 -2.43 7.05 3.91
CA ALA A 76 -2.25 8.45 3.58
C ALA A 76 -1.91 9.31 4.81
N GLY A 77 -2.57 9.04 5.94
CA GLY A 77 -2.43 9.82 7.17
C GLY A 77 -1.02 9.85 7.77
N PHE A 78 -0.23 8.77 7.64
CA PHE A 78 1.12 8.73 8.19
C PHE A 78 2.24 8.77 7.15
N MET A 79 1.95 8.47 5.88
CA MET A 79 2.96 8.51 4.81
C MET A 79 3.14 9.90 4.20
N GLY A 80 2.11 10.75 4.26
CA GLY A 80 2.14 12.10 3.71
C GLY A 80 3.27 12.96 4.27
N GLY A 81 4.06 13.58 3.40
CA GLY A 81 5.19 14.45 3.79
C GLY A 81 6.39 13.69 4.38
N THR A 82 6.41 12.36 4.28
CA THR A 82 7.53 11.51 4.73
C THR A 82 8.35 11.01 3.54
N PRO A 83 9.51 10.35 3.75
CA PRO A 83 10.22 9.64 2.69
C PRO A 83 9.41 8.54 1.98
N LEU A 84 8.24 8.17 2.50
CA LEU A 84 7.31 7.21 1.89
C LEU A 84 6.27 7.87 0.95
N GLN A 85 6.37 9.19 0.70
CA GLN A 85 5.49 9.90 -0.23
C GLN A 85 5.42 9.22 -1.61
N PRO A 86 6.51 8.71 -2.23
CA PRO A 86 6.41 8.07 -3.54
C PRO A 86 5.54 6.81 -3.53
N GLU A 87 5.58 6.01 -2.46
CA GLU A 87 4.68 4.87 -2.29
C GLU A 87 3.22 5.30 -2.11
N LEU A 88 2.98 6.41 -1.39
CA LEU A 88 1.64 6.97 -1.24
C LEU A 88 1.10 7.49 -2.58
N ASP A 89 1.92 8.20 -3.36
CA ASP A 89 1.51 8.75 -4.65
C ASP A 89 1.11 7.63 -5.63
N ARG A 90 1.83 6.51 -5.62
CA ARG A 90 1.49 5.33 -6.43
C ARG A 90 0.16 4.71 -6.03
N LEU A 91 -0.08 4.57 -4.72
CA LEU A 91 -1.34 4.05 -4.19
C LEU A 91 -2.51 4.99 -4.55
N LEU A 92 -2.35 6.29 -4.37
CA LEU A 92 -3.38 7.28 -4.71
C LEU A 92 -3.66 7.34 -6.22
N ALA A 93 -2.64 7.15 -7.06
CA ALA A 93 -2.82 7.07 -8.50
C ALA A 93 -3.69 5.87 -8.92
N LYS A 94 -3.54 4.71 -8.27
CA LYS A 94 -4.41 3.54 -8.49
C LYS A 94 -5.86 3.85 -8.10
N VAL A 95 -6.08 4.44 -6.93
CA VAL A 95 -7.43 4.82 -6.46
C VAL A 95 -8.07 5.85 -7.40
N ALA A 96 -7.31 6.83 -7.86
CA ALA A 96 -7.80 7.86 -8.78
C ALA A 96 -8.14 7.31 -10.18
N ALA A 97 -7.56 6.17 -10.57
CA ALA A 97 -7.82 5.50 -11.84
C ALA A 97 -9.01 4.53 -11.79
N LEU A 98 -9.69 4.41 -10.64
CA LEU A 98 -10.84 3.52 -10.51
C LEU A 98 -11.98 3.95 -11.44
N PRO A 99 -12.64 3.00 -12.13
CA PRO A 99 -13.90 3.30 -12.80
C PRO A 99 -14.95 3.72 -11.77
N ALA A 100 -15.92 4.52 -12.21
CA ALA A 100 -17.05 4.86 -11.38
C ALA A 100 -17.84 3.59 -11.01
N TYR A 101 -18.30 3.52 -9.76
CA TYR A 101 -19.05 2.40 -9.24
C TYR A 101 -20.12 2.89 -8.26
N THR A 102 -21.18 2.10 -8.17
CA THR A 102 -22.29 2.32 -7.24
C THR A 102 -22.33 1.19 -6.22
N ILE A 103 -22.39 1.56 -4.93
CA ILE A 103 -22.69 0.64 -3.84
C ILE A 103 -24.20 0.69 -3.58
N HIS A 104 -24.87 -0.45 -3.68
CA HIS A 104 -26.32 -0.58 -3.50
C HIS A 104 -26.69 -0.76 -2.02
N PRO A 105 -27.94 -0.45 -1.62
CA PRO A 105 -28.39 -0.60 -0.22
C PRO A 105 -28.32 -2.03 0.33
N ASP A 106 -28.31 -3.05 -0.53
CA ASP A 106 -28.20 -4.45 -0.15
C ASP A 106 -26.75 -4.92 0.05
N GLY A 107 -25.77 -4.05 -0.20
CA GLY A 107 -24.34 -4.34 -0.06
C GLY A 107 -23.66 -4.78 -1.36
N THR A 108 -24.39 -4.93 -2.46
CA THR A 108 -23.79 -5.24 -3.75
C THR A 108 -23.10 -4.01 -4.36
N VAL A 109 -22.12 -4.24 -5.25
CA VAL A 109 -21.40 -3.16 -5.96
C VAL A 109 -21.45 -3.42 -7.46
N THR A 110 -21.77 -2.38 -8.24
CA THR A 110 -21.77 -2.44 -9.70
C THR A 110 -20.92 -1.34 -10.30
N LEU A 111 -20.31 -1.61 -11.45
CA LEU A 111 -19.64 -0.58 -12.24
C LEU A 111 -20.67 0.30 -12.94
N ASP A 112 -20.43 1.59 -12.93
CA ASP A 112 -21.27 2.55 -13.65
C ASP A 112 -20.90 2.49 -15.14
N PRO A 113 -21.87 2.64 -16.05
CA PRO A 113 -21.57 2.69 -17.47
C PRO A 113 -20.70 3.91 -17.79
N GLU A 114 -19.63 3.71 -18.56
CA GLU A 114 -18.82 4.82 -19.09
C GLU A 114 -19.71 5.74 -19.95
N VAL A 115 -19.59 7.05 -19.72
CA VAL A 115 -20.33 8.10 -20.47
C VAL A 115 -19.64 8.41 -21.79
#